data_AF-A0A7C3W993-F1
#
_entry.id   AF-A0A7C3W993-F1
#
_cell.length_a   1.000
_cell.length_b   1.000
_cell.length_c   1.000
_cell.angle_alpha   90.00
_cell.angle_beta   90.00
_cell.angle_gamma   90.00
#
_symmetry.space_group_name_H-M   'P 1'
#
loop_
_entity.id
_entity.type
_entity.pdbx_description
1 polymer ?
#
loop_
_entity_poly.entity_id
_entity_poly.type
_entity_poly.pdbx_seq_one_letter_code
_entity_poly.pdbx_strand_id
1 'polypeptide(L)'
;MGIGEQILKEAPDLGTGNEEWEENRRAFWRMHSELLAQGYEGKWVAVYQGKVVDVDEDFGALVKRVRERFGYVPVYIQKVQPDGMPVYKIRRL
;
A
#
# COMPACT_ATOMS: atom_id res chain seq x y z
N MET A 1 20.47 -8.00 0.98
CA MET A 1 20.15 -6.62 1.36
C MET A 1 18.94 -6.18 0.54
N GLY A 2 17.74 -6.28 1.12
CA GLY A 2 16.50 -5.81 0.51
C GLY A 2 16.07 -4.52 1.21
N ILE A 3 16.39 -3.38 0.61
CA ILE A 3 16.14 -2.03 1.15
C ILE A 3 14.65 -1.66 1.26
N GLY A 4 13.73 -2.54 0.86
CA GLY A 4 12.28 -2.26 0.82
C GLY A 4 11.51 -2.52 2.11
N GLU A 5 11.96 -3.46 2.95
CA GLU A 5 11.15 -3.91 4.10
C GLU A 5 11.51 -3.20 5.41
N GLN A 6 12.69 -2.58 5.47
CA GLN A 6 13.20 -1.95 6.69
C GLN A 6 12.73 -0.50 6.86
N ILE A 7 12.36 0.19 5.77
CA ILE A 7 11.97 1.61 5.83
C ILE A 7 10.58 1.82 6.45
N LEU A 8 9.67 0.84 6.38
CA LEU A 8 8.35 0.97 7.00
C LEU A 8 8.33 0.77 8.53
N LYS A 9 9.38 0.17 9.12
CA LYS A 9 9.42 -0.03 10.59
C LYS A 9 9.89 1.19 11.38
N GLU A 10 10.52 2.18 10.73
CA GLU A 10 11.15 3.32 11.41
C GLU A 10 10.60 4.68 10.95
N ALA A 11 9.39 4.75 10.40
CA ALA A 11 8.72 6.04 10.29
C ALA A 11 8.40 6.51 11.74
N PRO A 12 8.98 7.62 12.22
CA PRO A 12 8.70 8.11 13.56
C PRO A 12 7.20 8.36 13.70
N ASP A 13 6.66 8.01 14.86
CA ASP A 13 5.27 8.20 15.23
C ASP A 13 4.87 9.68 15.10
N LEU A 14 4.35 10.05 13.93
CA LEU A 14 3.69 11.33 13.68
C LEU A 14 2.22 11.19 14.09
N GLY A 15 1.97 10.86 15.37
CA GLY A 15 0.81 11.09 16.24
C GLY A 15 -0.64 11.06 15.73
N THR A 16 -0.91 10.72 14.47
CA THR A 16 -2.23 10.70 13.82
C THR A 16 -2.20 9.92 12.51
N GLY A 17 -1.04 9.86 11.83
CA GLY A 17 -0.89 9.18 10.54
C GLY A 17 -1.00 7.65 10.60
N ASN A 18 -0.81 7.02 11.76
CA ASN A 18 -0.84 5.56 11.88
C ASN A 18 -2.27 4.99 11.82
N GLU A 19 -3.24 5.70 12.43
CA GLU A 19 -4.65 5.27 12.41
C GLU A 19 -5.28 5.46 11.03
N GLU A 20 -5.07 6.62 10.39
CA GLU A 20 -5.54 6.88 9.03
C GLU A 20 -4.92 5.91 8.01
N TRP A 21 -3.63 5.59 8.16
CA TRP A 21 -2.95 4.60 7.33
C TRP A 21 -3.56 3.21 7.51
N GLU A 22 -3.82 2.80 8.76
CA GLU A 22 -4.42 1.51 9.07
C GLU A 22 -5.87 1.43 8.57
N GLU A 23 -6.63 2.52 8.60
CA GLU A 23 -7.95 2.60 7.96
C GLU A 23 -7.88 2.40 6.44
N ASN A 24 -6.92 3.04 5.79
CA ASN A 24 -6.67 2.86 4.36
C ASN A 24 -6.27 1.42 4.03
N ARG A 25 -5.44 0.79 4.89
CA ARG A 25 -5.11 -0.64 4.79
C ARG A 25 -6.34 -1.52 4.93
N ARG A 26 -7.18 -1.30 5.95
CA ARG A 26 -8.43 -2.05 6.12
C ARG A 26 -9.38 -1.86 4.95
N ALA A 27 -9.47 -0.65 4.39
CA ALA A 27 -10.28 -0.38 3.23
C ALA A 27 -9.79 -1.16 2.00
N PHE A 28 -8.48 -1.17 1.73
CA PHE A 28 -7.89 -1.99 0.67
C PHE A 28 -8.30 -3.46 0.78
N TRP A 29 -8.18 -4.06 1.98
CA TRP A 29 -8.54 -5.46 2.18
C TRP A 29 -10.05 -5.73 2.07
N ARG A 30 -10.90 -4.77 2.45
CA ARG A 30 -12.36 -4.88 2.24
C ARG A 30 -12.73 -4.88 0.76
N MET A 31 -12.01 -4.13 -0.08
CA MET A 31 -12.26 -4.06 -1.52
C MET A 31 -11.40 -5.02 -2.34
N HIS A 32 -10.50 -5.81 -1.72
CA HIS A 32 -9.51 -6.61 -2.43
C HIS A 32 -10.12 -7.58 -3.45
N SER A 33 -11.18 -8.30 -3.07
CA SER A 33 -11.90 -9.20 -3.98
C SER A 33 -12.52 -8.46 -5.17
N GLU A 34 -12.97 -7.23 -4.96
CA GLU A 34 -13.51 -6.37 -6.02
C GLU A 34 -12.40 -5.88 -6.96
N LEU A 35 -11.25 -5.47 -6.42
CA LEU A 35 -10.08 -5.07 -7.22
C LEU A 35 -9.60 -6.21 -8.12
N LEU A 36 -9.59 -7.45 -7.61
CA LEU A 36 -9.29 -8.63 -8.41
C LEU A 36 -10.34 -8.84 -9.52
N ALA A 37 -11.63 -8.77 -9.19
CA ALA A 37 -12.71 -8.91 -10.16
C ALA A 37 -12.69 -7.83 -11.26
N GLN A 38 -12.17 -6.63 -10.95
CA GLN A 38 -11.99 -5.52 -11.90
C GLN A 38 -10.70 -5.63 -12.74
N GLY A 39 -9.90 -6.69 -12.58
CA GLY A 39 -8.67 -6.89 -13.35
C GLY A 39 -7.52 -5.98 -12.90
N TYR A 40 -7.47 -5.61 -11.62
CA TYR A 40 -6.35 -4.85 -11.06
C TYR A 40 -5.19 -5.75 -10.62
N GLU A 41 -5.32 -7.07 -10.82
CA GLU A 41 -4.25 -8.03 -10.57
C GLU A 41 -2.93 -7.55 -11.18
N GLY A 42 -1.87 -7.57 -10.37
CA GLY A 42 -0.55 -7.14 -10.80
C GLY A 42 -0.34 -5.63 -10.83
N LYS A 43 -1.37 -4.81 -10.56
CA LYS A 43 -1.27 -3.35 -10.49
C LYS A 43 -1.09 -2.88 -9.05
N TRP A 44 -0.42 -1.75 -8.89
CA TRP A 44 -0.31 -1.01 -7.64
C TRP A 44 -1.53 -0.11 -7.46
N VAL A 45 -2.15 -0.16 -6.29
CA VAL A 45 -3.33 0.63 -5.95
C VAL A 45 -2.99 1.53 -4.77
N ALA A 46 -3.33 2.81 -4.89
CA ALA A 46 -3.24 3.78 -3.81
C ALA A 46 -4.62 4.00 -3.18
N VAL A 47 -4.71 3.82 -1.87
CA VAL A 47 -5.93 4.02 -1.07
C VAL A 47 -5.73 5.17 -0.11
N TYR A 48 -6.62 6.15 -0.18
CA TYR A 48 -6.64 7.31 0.70
C TYR A 48 -8.09 7.63 1.11
N GLN A 49 -8.30 7.91 2.39
CA GLN A 49 -9.63 8.09 3.00
C GLN A 49 -10.59 6.94 2.66
N GLY A 50 -10.07 5.71 2.67
CA GLY A 50 -10.81 4.49 2.40
C GLY A 50 -11.25 4.27 0.95
N LYS A 51 -10.71 5.03 -0.01
CA LYS A 51 -11.05 4.92 -1.45
C LYS A 51 -9.81 4.74 -2.30
N VAL A 52 -9.95 4.01 -3.42
CA VAL A 52 -8.91 4.01 -4.46
C VAL A 52 -8.83 5.41 -5.06
N VAL A 53 -7.65 6.02 -5.00
CA VAL A 53 -7.41 7.37 -5.54
C VAL A 53 -6.56 7.38 -6.81
N ASP A 54 -5.78 6.32 -7.03
CA ASP A 54 -4.95 6.13 -8.23
C ASP A 54 -4.51 4.66 -8.33
N VAL A 55 -4.16 4.22 -9.55
CA VAL A 55 -3.68 2.87 -9.89
C VAL A 55 -2.61 2.97 -10.97
N ASP A 56 -1.57 2.14 -10.87
CA ASP A 56 -0.54 2.06 -11.91
C ASP A 56 0.12 0.67 -11.93
N GLU A 57 0.77 0.34 -13.03
CA GLU A 57 1.64 -0.84 -13.12
C GLU A 57 3.03 -0.57 -12.52
N ASP A 58 3.47 0.69 -12.53
CA ASP A 58 4.73 1.16 -11.96
C ASP A 58 4.54 1.83 -10.59
N PHE A 59 5.20 1.28 -9.57
CA PHE A 59 5.13 1.78 -8.20
C PHE A 59 5.67 3.22 -8.08
N GLY A 60 6.78 3.53 -8.77
CA GLY A 60 7.43 4.83 -8.67
C GLY A 60 6.57 5.94 -9.26
N ALA A 61 5.97 5.69 -10.42
CA ALA A 61 5.05 6.58 -11.09
C ALA A 61 3.81 6.85 -10.22
N LEU A 62 3.23 5.81 -9.62
CA LEU A 62 2.11 5.94 -8.71
C LEU A 62 2.46 6.80 -7.49
N VAL A 63 3.55 6.48 -6.79
CA VAL A 63 3.99 7.23 -5.60
C VAL A 63 4.22 8.70 -5.94
N LYS A 64 4.85 8.98 -7.10
CA LYS A 64 5.08 10.35 -7.56
C LYS A 64 3.76 11.10 -7.73
N ARG A 65 2.80 10.56 -8.49
CA ARG A 65 1.50 11.21 -8.72
C ARG A 65 0.70 11.42 -7.45
N VAL A 66 0.68 10.42 -6.56
CA VAL A 66 0.00 10.51 -5.26
C VAL A 66 0.60 11.63 -4.42
N ARG A 67 1.94 11.73 -4.34
CA ARG A 67 2.62 12.80 -3.60
C ARG A 67 2.39 14.18 -4.22
N GLU A 68 2.40 14.28 -5.54
CA GLU A 68 2.11 15.54 -6.24
C GLU A 68 0.67 16.00 -5.99
N ARG A 69 -0.28 15.06 -5.90
CA ARG A 69 -1.71 15.36 -5.75
C ARG A 69 -2.14 15.62 -4.31
N PHE A 70 -1.61 14.86 -3.35
CA PHE A 70 -2.08 14.86 -1.96
C PHE A 70 -1.02 15.31 -0.94
N GLY A 71 0.23 15.51 -1.36
CA GLY A 71 1.34 15.84 -0.47
C GLY A 71 1.80 14.63 0.37
N TYR A 72 2.36 14.92 1.55
CA TYR A 72 2.88 13.92 2.48
C TYR A 72 1.79 13.45 3.45
N VAL A 73 0.77 12.77 2.93
CA VAL A 73 -0.35 12.21 3.70
C VAL A 73 -0.24 10.68 3.84
N PRO A 74 -0.89 10.06 4.86
CA PRO A 74 -0.84 8.62 5.09
C PRO A 74 -1.67 7.81 4.09
N VAL A 75 -1.20 7.73 2.84
CA VAL A 75 -1.77 6.86 1.80
C VAL A 75 -1.27 5.42 1.97
N TYR A 76 -2.16 4.44 1.81
CA TYR A 76 -1.80 3.04 1.72
C TYR A 76 -1.57 2.65 0.25
N ILE A 77 -0.41 2.09 -0.09
CA ILE A 77 -0.11 1.65 -1.45
C ILE A 77 0.30 0.17 -1.41
N GLN A 78 -0.40 -0.66 -2.18
CA GLN A 78 -0.11 -2.09 -2.27
C GLN A 78 -0.41 -2.63 -3.67
N LYS A 79 0.40 -3.62 -4.09
CA LYS A 79 0.16 -4.39 -5.31
C LYS A 79 -0.97 -5.38 -5.07
N VAL A 80 -1.94 -5.42 -5.97
CA VAL A 80 -3.05 -6.39 -5.91
C VAL A 80 -2.53 -7.74 -6.39
N GLN A 81 -2.64 -8.76 -5.55
CA GLN A 81 -2.22 -10.13 -5.86
C GLN A 81 -3.30 -11.13 -5.39
N PRO A 82 -3.56 -12.20 -6.15
CA PRO A 82 -4.60 -13.18 -5.81
C PRO A 82 -4.29 -13.96 -4.52
N ASP A 83 -3.01 -14.26 -4.28
CA ASP A 83 -2.54 -14.83 -3.02
C ASP A 83 -2.10 -13.70 -2.08
N GLY A 84 -2.63 -13.68 -0.85
CA GLY A 84 -2.12 -12.79 0.20
C GLY A 84 -0.60 -12.95 0.31
N MET A 85 0.13 -11.84 0.37
CA MET A 85 1.60 -11.79 0.29
C MET A 85 2.26 -12.97 1.03
N PRO A 86 3.18 -13.73 0.39
CA PRO A 86 3.85 -14.84 1.06
C PRO A 86 4.59 -14.34 2.30
N VAL A 87 4.24 -14.89 3.47
CA VAL A 87 4.93 -14.62 4.73
C VAL A 87 6.25 -15.40 4.73
N TYR A 88 7.36 -14.72 4.45
CA TYR A 88 8.69 -15.31 4.55
C TYR A 88 9.15 -15.32 6.02
N LYS A 89 9.24 -16.52 6.62
CA LYS A 89 9.92 -16.71 7.91
C LYS A 89 11.41 -17.02 7.66
N ILE A 90 12.29 -16.07 7.97
CA ILE A 90 13.74 -16.31 7.96
C ILE A 90 14.11 -17.02 9.27
N ARG A 91 14.46 -18.32 9.19
CA ARG A 91 15.18 -18.99 10.29
C ARG A 91 16.67 -18.66 10.13
N ARG A 92 17.25 -18.02 11.15
CA ARG A 92 18.71 -17.93 11.30
C ARG A 92 19.22 -19.34 11.61
N LEU A 93 20.10 -19.87 10.76
CA LEU A 93 20.94 -21.04 11.06
C LEU A 93 22.16 -20.59 11.88
#